data_AF-A0A382S746-F1
#
_entry.id   AF-A0A382S746-F1
#
_cell.length_a   1.000
_cell.length_b   1.000
_cell.length_c   1.000
_cell.angle_alpha   90.00
_cell.angle_beta   90.00
_cell.angle_gamma   90.00
#
_symmetry.space_group_name_H-M   'P 1'
#
loop_
_entity.id
_entity.type
_entity.pdbx_description
1 polymer ?
#
loop_
_entity_poly.entity_id
_entity_poly.type
_entity_poly.pdbx_seq_one_letter_code
_entity_poly.pdbx_strand_id
1 'polypeptide(L)'
;MVPEELKIPVKNATENDWNQNTFWHEKWGKSVVHKGIYIFAKEGTPVLSSTDGIVIYKGKFGMGGNVIFILGAKWKIYYYAHLAKDNVSFGKFVKASQTIGLVGTSGNAKEPQLHFGIMTLVPHIWRFDNSTQGWKKMFYINPIQKLLNQA
;
A
#
# COMPACT_ATOMS: atom_id res chain seq x y z
N MET A 1 -16.49 6.17 16.58
CA MET A 1 -15.22 5.72 15.97
C MET A 1 -15.06 6.44 14.64
N VAL A 2 -13.88 6.92 14.29
CA VAL A 2 -13.63 7.56 12.98
C VAL A 2 -13.90 6.52 11.87
N PRO A 3 -14.83 6.79 10.93
CA PRO A 3 -15.07 5.89 9.82
C PRO A 3 -13.80 5.74 8.97
N GLU A 4 -13.48 4.52 8.56
CA GLU A 4 -12.30 4.21 7.74
C GLU A 4 -12.74 4.15 6.29
N GLU A 5 -12.81 5.33 5.66
CA GLU A 5 -12.98 5.44 4.21
C GLU A 5 -11.58 5.54 3.59
N LEU A 6 -11.20 4.54 2.79
CA LEU A 6 -9.94 4.59 2.06
C LEU A 6 -10.12 5.36 0.76
N LYS A 7 -9.04 5.85 0.16
CA LYS A 7 -9.07 6.42 -1.19
C LYS A 7 -8.07 5.69 -2.06
N ILE A 8 -8.37 5.58 -3.36
CA ILE A 8 -7.42 5.02 -4.32
C ILE A 8 -6.14 5.87 -4.26
N PRO A 9 -4.98 5.29 -3.95
CA PRO A 9 -3.77 6.05 -3.60
C PRO A 9 -2.97 6.55 -4.80
N VAL A 10 -3.57 6.57 -5.99
CA VAL A 10 -2.97 7.12 -7.22
C VAL A 10 -3.98 8.05 -7.86
N LYS A 11 -3.56 9.28 -8.16
CA LYS A 11 -4.44 10.29 -8.76
C LYS A 11 -5.02 9.78 -10.09
N ASN A 12 -6.33 9.88 -10.23
CA ASN A 12 -7.13 9.45 -11.40
C ASN A 12 -7.11 7.94 -11.70
N ALA A 13 -6.49 7.11 -10.85
CA ALA A 13 -6.58 5.68 -11.02
C ALA A 13 -7.97 5.16 -10.62
N THR A 14 -8.37 4.08 -11.28
CA THR A 14 -9.64 3.35 -11.09
C THR A 14 -9.33 1.88 -10.82
N GLU A 15 -10.36 1.09 -10.53
CA GLU A 15 -10.24 -0.36 -10.32
C GLU A 15 -9.66 -1.14 -11.52
N ASN A 16 -9.69 -0.55 -12.72
CA ASN A 16 -9.12 -1.14 -13.92
C ASN A 16 -7.58 -1.02 -13.98
N ASP A 17 -6.97 -0.19 -13.14
CA ASP A 17 -5.53 0.07 -13.13
C ASP A 17 -4.74 -0.90 -12.25
N TRP A 18 -5.40 -1.91 -11.66
CA TRP A 18 -4.75 -3.01 -10.96
C TRP A 18 -5.41 -4.36 -11.26
N ASN A 19 -4.63 -5.44 -11.21
CA ASN A 19 -5.18 -6.77 -11.33
C ASN A 19 -5.77 -7.24 -9.98
N GLN A 20 -7.05 -7.63 -10.02
CA GLN A 20 -7.85 -8.00 -8.83
C GLN A 20 -7.39 -9.29 -8.12
N ASN A 21 -6.51 -10.08 -8.75
CA ASN A 21 -5.98 -11.34 -8.21
C ASN A 21 -4.52 -11.21 -7.75
N THR A 22 -4.02 -9.99 -7.58
CA THR A 22 -2.62 -9.76 -7.21
C THR A 22 -2.35 -9.94 -5.72
N PHE A 23 -3.33 -9.75 -4.84
CA PHE A 23 -3.11 -9.94 -3.41
C PHE A 23 -2.99 -11.42 -3.05
N TRP A 24 -1.96 -11.76 -2.27
CA TRP A 24 -1.58 -13.13 -1.91
C TRP A 24 -1.22 -14.06 -3.06
N HIS A 25 -0.95 -13.51 -4.25
CA HIS A 25 -0.50 -14.32 -5.37
C HIS A 25 0.87 -14.95 -5.06
N GLU A 26 1.00 -16.25 -5.33
CA GLU A 26 2.23 -17.02 -5.07
C GLU A 26 3.30 -16.81 -6.14
N LYS A 27 4.49 -17.40 -5.93
CA LYS A 27 5.67 -17.30 -6.82
C LYS A 27 6.13 -15.86 -7.05
N TRP A 28 6.01 -15.02 -6.01
CA TRP A 28 6.34 -13.58 -6.07
C TRP A 28 7.81 -13.26 -5.77
N GLY A 29 8.71 -13.85 -6.57
CA GLY A 29 10.15 -13.69 -6.40
C GLY A 29 10.61 -13.95 -4.96
N LYS A 30 11.50 -13.08 -4.44
CA LYS A 30 12.03 -13.20 -3.06
C LYS A 30 10.96 -13.01 -1.96
N SER A 31 9.83 -12.35 -2.26
CA SER A 31 8.74 -12.17 -1.29
C SER A 31 7.92 -13.46 -1.08
N VAL A 32 8.01 -14.40 -2.03
CA VAL A 32 7.23 -15.65 -2.16
C VAL A 32 5.75 -15.40 -2.44
N VAL A 33 5.12 -14.51 -1.69
CA VAL A 33 3.73 -14.05 -1.89
C VAL A 33 3.66 -12.53 -2.02
N HIS A 34 2.73 -12.03 -2.82
CA HIS A 34 2.48 -10.60 -2.97
C HIS A 34 1.58 -10.07 -1.84
N LYS A 35 2.11 -9.17 -1.00
CA LYS A 35 1.42 -8.72 0.24
C LYS A 35 0.72 -7.36 0.08
N GLY A 36 0.29 -7.06 -1.14
CA GLY A 36 -0.32 -5.79 -1.53
C GLY A 36 -0.90 -5.89 -2.93
N ILE A 37 -1.03 -4.74 -3.59
CA ILE A 37 -1.43 -4.61 -4.99
C ILE A 37 -0.45 -3.72 -5.74
N TYR A 38 -0.43 -3.85 -7.06
CA TYR A 38 0.23 -2.90 -7.95
C TYR A 38 -0.83 -2.07 -8.66
N ILE A 39 -0.71 -0.75 -8.56
CA ILE A 39 -1.55 0.21 -9.29
C ILE A 39 -0.66 0.84 -10.35
N PHE A 40 -0.95 0.56 -11.62
CA PHE A 40 -0.16 1.04 -12.75
C PHE A 40 -0.52 2.49 -13.07
N ALA A 41 0.50 3.32 -13.28
CA ALA A 41 0.33 4.71 -13.70
C ALA A 41 1.64 5.24 -14.26
N LYS A 42 1.58 6.31 -15.06
CA LYS A 42 2.79 6.95 -15.60
C LYS A 42 3.73 7.40 -14.47
N GLU A 43 5.03 7.28 -14.69
CA GLU A 43 6.02 7.84 -13.77
C GLU A 43 5.76 9.34 -13.53
N GLY A 44 5.94 9.78 -12.29
CA GLY A 44 5.60 11.16 -11.89
C GLY A 44 4.12 11.38 -11.57
N THR A 45 3.22 10.40 -11.76
CA THR A 45 1.81 10.53 -11.34
C THR A 45 1.73 10.74 -9.82
N PRO A 46 0.90 11.68 -9.32
CA PRO A 46 0.77 11.88 -7.87
C PRO A 46 0.26 10.65 -7.12
N VAL A 47 1.00 10.26 -6.09
CA VAL A 47 0.59 9.27 -5.09
C VAL A 47 -0.09 10.00 -3.95
N LEU A 48 -1.29 9.56 -3.61
CA LEU A 48 -2.14 10.18 -2.61
C LEU A 48 -2.18 9.32 -1.34
N SER A 49 -2.31 9.97 -0.18
CA SER A 49 -2.61 9.23 1.04
C SER A 49 -3.99 8.59 0.92
N SER A 50 -4.06 7.27 1.08
CA SER A 50 -5.30 6.52 1.07
C SER A 50 -6.17 6.83 2.29
N THR A 51 -5.60 7.40 3.36
CA THR A 51 -6.32 7.66 4.62
C THR A 51 -5.77 8.89 5.32
N ASP A 52 -6.47 9.35 6.35
CA ASP A 52 -5.90 10.25 7.35
C ASP A 52 -4.90 9.49 8.23
N GLY A 53 -3.77 10.10 8.56
CA GLY A 53 -2.80 9.43 9.43
C GLY A 53 -1.50 10.19 9.64
N ILE A 54 -0.60 9.57 10.39
CA ILE A 54 0.74 10.09 10.70
C ILE A 54 1.77 9.33 9.88
N VAL A 55 2.68 10.04 9.23
CA VAL A 55 3.83 9.44 8.55
C VAL A 55 4.79 8.87 9.60
N ILE A 56 4.90 7.54 9.65
CA ILE A 56 5.76 6.83 10.61
C ILE A 56 7.09 6.41 10.00
N TYR A 57 7.23 6.45 8.68
CA TYR A 57 8.51 6.22 8.01
C TYR A 57 8.48 6.81 6.60
N LYS A 58 9.63 7.34 6.17
CA LYS A 58 9.93 7.69 4.78
C LYS A 58 11.40 7.37 4.49
N GLY A 59 11.69 6.79 3.33
CA GLY A 59 13.09 6.54 2.94
C GLY A 59 13.24 5.29 2.08
N LYS A 60 14.47 4.79 1.95
CA LYS A 60 14.73 3.54 1.23
C LYS A 60 14.43 2.34 2.10
N PHE A 61 13.77 1.30 1.56
CA PHE A 61 13.46 0.08 2.32
C PHE A 61 13.48 -1.17 1.43
N GLY A 62 14.57 -1.94 1.52
CA GLY A 62 14.72 -3.23 0.85
C GLY A 62 14.35 -3.19 -0.64
N MET A 63 13.52 -4.14 -1.08
CA MET A 63 13.04 -4.23 -2.47
C MET A 63 12.04 -3.11 -2.84
N GLY A 64 11.41 -2.47 -1.85
CA GLY A 64 10.43 -1.41 -2.08
C GLY A 64 11.01 -0.10 -2.62
N GLY A 65 12.34 0.05 -2.65
CA GLY A 65 12.97 1.28 -3.11
C GLY A 65 12.64 2.43 -2.16
N ASN A 66 12.22 3.57 -2.70
CA ASN A 66 11.71 4.67 -1.90
C ASN A 66 10.28 4.39 -1.47
N VAL A 67 10.05 4.50 -0.16
CA VAL A 67 8.78 4.11 0.46
C VAL A 67 8.30 5.14 1.47
N ILE A 68 6.98 5.10 1.73
CA ILE A 68 6.32 5.82 2.81
C ILE A 68 5.46 4.82 3.58
N PHE A 69 5.46 4.92 4.92
CA PHE A 69 4.51 4.23 5.78
C PHE A 69 3.69 5.26 6.55
N ILE A 70 2.37 5.10 6.53
CA ILE A 70 1.43 5.96 7.26
C ILE A 70 0.67 5.09 8.26
N LEU A 71 0.66 5.50 9.52
CA LEU A 71 -0.21 4.94 10.55
C LEU A 71 -1.55 5.68 10.51
N GLY A 72 -2.60 4.96 10.12
CA GLY A 72 -3.97 5.48 10.09
C GLY A 72 -4.85 4.89 11.18
N ALA A 73 -6.16 5.01 10.98
CA ALA A 73 -7.17 4.52 11.92
C ALA A 73 -7.04 3.00 12.20
N LYS A 74 -7.50 2.58 13.38
CA LYS A 74 -7.53 1.17 13.81
C LYS A 74 -6.15 0.48 13.75
N TRP A 75 -5.08 1.22 14.01
CA TRP A 75 -3.70 0.71 14.06
C TRP A 75 -3.25 0.02 12.77
N LYS A 76 -3.72 0.55 11.63
CA LYS A 76 -3.34 0.08 10.30
C LYS A 76 -2.20 0.90 9.76
N ILE A 77 -1.28 0.21 9.11
CA ILE A 77 -0.14 0.80 8.43
C ILE A 77 -0.38 0.67 6.93
N TYR A 78 -0.34 1.80 6.24
CA TYR A 78 -0.48 1.92 4.80
C TYR A 78 0.91 2.09 4.21
N TYR A 79 1.29 1.15 3.36
CA TYR A 79 2.62 1.06 2.76
C TYR A 79 2.56 1.46 1.30
N TYR A 80 3.39 2.44 0.92
CA TYR A 80 3.50 2.98 -0.42
C TYR A 80 4.94 2.78 -0.88
N ALA A 81 5.17 2.07 -1.98
CA ALA A 81 6.50 1.72 -2.45
C ALA A 81 6.72 1.97 -3.94
N HIS A 82 7.99 1.89 -4.35
CA HIS A 82 8.49 2.19 -5.69
C HIS A 82 8.38 3.67 -6.08
N LEU A 83 8.34 4.57 -5.10
CA LEU A 83 8.16 5.99 -5.35
C LEU A 83 9.36 6.56 -6.13
N ALA A 84 9.10 7.44 -7.10
CA ALA A 84 10.14 8.25 -7.71
C ALA A 84 10.67 9.27 -6.69
N LYS A 85 9.75 9.89 -5.94
CA LYS A 85 10.04 10.92 -4.94
C LYS A 85 9.02 10.88 -3.81
N ASP A 86 9.47 11.11 -2.58
CA ASP A 86 8.63 11.40 -1.42
C ASP A 86 8.49 12.92 -1.18
N ASN A 87 7.31 13.37 -0.75
CA ASN A 87 6.97 14.79 -0.53
C ASN A 87 6.49 15.05 0.91
N VAL A 88 6.82 14.16 1.85
CA VAL A 88 6.39 14.23 3.26
C VAL A 88 7.54 13.96 4.22
N SER A 89 7.36 14.40 5.46
CA SER A 89 8.34 14.23 6.54
C SER A 89 7.81 13.25 7.59
N PHE A 90 8.72 12.58 8.29
CA PHE A 90 8.37 11.77 9.47
C PHE A 90 7.62 12.62 10.52
N GLY A 91 6.64 12.01 11.19
CA GLY A 91 5.79 12.65 12.20
C GLY A 91 4.71 13.58 11.64
N LYS A 92 4.72 13.88 10.33
CA LYS A 92 3.72 14.74 9.72
C LYS A 92 2.36 14.04 9.65
N PHE A 93 1.32 14.73 10.10
CA PHE A 93 -0.05 14.33 9.82
C PHE A 93 -0.42 14.64 8.36
N VAL A 94 -1.04 13.69 7.68
CA VAL A 94 -1.51 13.83 6.30
C VAL A 94 -3.00 13.48 6.24
N LYS A 95 -3.72 14.19 5.38
CA LYS A 95 -5.13 13.91 5.11
C LYS A 95 -5.28 12.92 3.96
N ALA A 96 -6.40 12.20 3.93
CA ALA A 96 -6.82 11.42 2.78
C ALA A 96 -6.82 12.30 1.52
N SER A 97 -6.41 11.73 0.39
CA SER A 97 -6.23 12.41 -0.90
C SER A 97 -5.12 13.48 -0.94
N GLN A 98 -4.38 13.71 0.15
CA GLN A 98 -3.20 14.58 0.11
C GLN A 98 -2.08 13.90 -0.68
N THR A 99 -1.42 14.63 -1.59
CA THR A 99 -0.23 14.13 -2.30
C THR A 99 0.91 13.88 -1.31
N ILE A 100 1.44 12.66 -1.31
CA ILE A 100 2.54 12.23 -0.44
C ILE A 100 3.82 11.88 -1.20
N GLY A 101 3.73 11.64 -2.50
CA GLY A 101 4.87 11.29 -3.34
C GLY A 101 4.46 11.18 -4.80
N LEU A 102 5.35 10.63 -5.62
CA LEU A 102 5.14 10.40 -7.04
C LEU A 102 5.41 8.93 -7.40
N VAL A 103 4.60 8.38 -8.31
CA VAL A 103 4.80 7.04 -8.88
C VAL A 103 6.17 6.98 -9.56
N GLY A 104 6.86 5.85 -9.42
CA GLY A 104 8.17 5.63 -10.03
C GLY A 104 8.50 4.16 -10.21
N THR A 105 9.80 3.91 -10.33
CA THR A 105 10.39 2.59 -10.62
C THR A 105 11.49 2.22 -9.63
N SER A 106 11.55 2.90 -8.47
CA SER A 106 12.64 2.65 -7.50
C SER A 106 12.54 1.25 -6.87
N GLY A 107 13.68 0.71 -6.44
CA GLY A 107 13.73 -0.64 -5.87
C GLY A 107 13.76 -1.70 -6.97
N ASN A 108 12.83 -2.66 -6.93
CA ASN A 108 12.75 -3.73 -7.92
C ASN A 108 11.54 -3.64 -8.88
N ALA A 109 10.88 -2.48 -8.96
CA ALA A 109 9.82 -2.25 -9.93
C ALA A 109 10.40 -2.24 -11.35
N LYS A 110 9.81 -3.05 -12.24
CA LYS A 110 10.24 -3.13 -13.65
C LYS A 110 9.64 -2.04 -14.52
N GLU A 111 8.43 -1.62 -14.16
CA GLU A 111 7.63 -0.61 -14.88
C GLU A 111 7.06 0.38 -13.85
N PRO A 112 6.71 1.61 -14.26
CA PRO A 112 6.13 2.61 -13.37
C PRO A 112 4.84 2.12 -12.71
N GLN A 113 4.88 1.97 -11.39
CA GLN A 113 3.74 1.49 -10.61
C GLN A 113 3.85 1.93 -9.15
N LEU A 114 2.71 2.00 -8.45
CA LEU A 114 2.67 2.06 -7.00
C LEU A 114 2.45 0.64 -6.45
N HIS A 115 3.35 0.16 -5.59
CA HIS A 115 3.00 -0.97 -4.73
C HIS A 115 2.33 -0.44 -3.46
N PHE A 116 1.09 -0.87 -3.24
CA PHE A 116 0.26 -0.46 -2.11
C PHE A 116 -0.10 -1.67 -1.23
N GLY A 117 0.22 -1.59 0.06
CA GLY A 117 -0.07 -2.63 1.04
C GLY A 117 -0.74 -2.07 2.29
N ILE A 118 -1.52 -2.93 2.96
CA ILE A 118 -2.15 -2.60 4.23
C ILE A 118 -1.76 -3.65 5.26
N MET A 119 -1.17 -3.20 6.36
CA MET A 119 -0.75 -4.04 7.49
C MET A 119 -1.53 -3.67 8.76
N THR A 120 -1.70 -4.60 9.68
CA THR A 120 -2.24 -4.37 11.02
C THR A 120 -1.17 -4.63 12.07
N LEU A 121 -1.12 -3.78 13.09
CA LEU A 121 -0.28 -4.04 14.27
C LEU A 121 -0.90 -5.13 15.17
N VAL A 122 -2.24 -5.18 15.22
CA VAL A 122 -2.98 -6.21 15.95
C VAL A 122 -3.25 -7.39 15.02
N PRO A 123 -2.88 -8.64 15.40
CA PRO A 123 -3.12 -9.80 14.56
C PRO A 123 -4.61 -10.15 14.49
N HIS A 124 -5.11 -10.38 13.28
CA HIS A 124 -6.43 -10.94 13.03
C HIS A 124 -6.32 -12.47 12.98
N ILE A 125 -6.29 -13.12 14.14
CA ILE A 125 -5.99 -14.56 14.27
C ILE A 125 -6.87 -15.46 13.40
N TRP A 126 -8.13 -15.07 13.17
CA TRP A 126 -9.09 -15.79 12.33
C TRP A 126 -8.76 -15.79 10.83
N ARG A 127 -7.73 -15.05 10.40
CA ARG A 127 -7.28 -15.00 8.99
C ARG A 127 -6.12 -15.94 8.68
N PHE A 128 -5.60 -16.63 9.69
CA PHE A 128 -4.64 -17.71 9.48
C PHE A 128 -5.24 -18.78 8.56
N ASP A 129 -4.44 -19.31 7.63
CA ASP A 129 -4.79 -20.48 6.84
C ASP A 129 -3.53 -21.26 6.41
N ASN A 130 -3.75 -22.37 5.70
CA ASN A 130 -2.69 -23.30 5.26
C ASN A 130 -2.02 -22.89 3.94
N SER A 131 -2.29 -21.69 3.41
CA SER A 131 -1.61 -21.22 2.19
C SER A 131 -0.14 -20.89 2.44
N THR A 132 0.64 -20.68 1.37
CA THR A 132 2.04 -20.25 1.49
C THR A 132 2.15 -18.97 2.31
N GLN A 133 2.95 -19.00 3.39
CA GLN A 133 3.05 -17.94 4.39
C GLN A 133 1.72 -17.53 5.04
N GLY A 134 0.70 -18.39 5.07
CA GLY A 134 -0.67 -18.09 5.49
C GLY A 134 -0.80 -17.44 6.88
N TRP A 135 0.11 -17.76 7.81
CA TRP A 135 0.17 -17.07 9.11
C TRP A 135 0.34 -15.54 9.01
N LYS A 136 0.99 -15.04 7.95
CA LYS A 136 1.14 -13.60 7.73
C LYS A 136 -0.19 -12.94 7.38
N LYS A 137 -1.22 -13.66 6.91
CA LYS A 137 -2.55 -13.08 6.62
C LYS A 137 -3.20 -12.47 7.87
N MET A 138 -2.79 -12.88 9.07
CA MET A 138 -3.18 -12.25 10.31
C MET A 138 -2.76 -10.77 10.38
N PHE A 139 -1.70 -10.38 9.66
CA PHE A 139 -1.12 -9.03 9.71
C PHE A 139 -1.29 -8.22 8.43
N TYR A 140 -1.76 -8.82 7.33
CA TYR A 140 -1.88 -8.15 6.02
C TYR A 140 -3.32 -8.16 5.53
N ILE A 141 -3.89 -7.00 5.24
CA ILE A 141 -5.26 -6.85 4.73
C ILE A 141 -5.22 -6.80 3.21
N ASN A 142 -6.19 -7.44 2.56
CA ASN A 142 -6.38 -7.33 1.11
C ASN A 142 -6.80 -5.89 0.76
N PRO A 143 -5.97 -5.09 0.07
CA PRO A 143 -6.31 -3.71 -0.25
C PRO A 143 -7.50 -3.60 -1.21
N ILE A 144 -7.68 -4.59 -2.09
CA ILE A 144 -8.73 -4.61 -3.12
C ILE A 144 -10.10 -4.55 -2.47
N GLN A 145 -10.35 -5.44 -1.50
CA GLN A 145 -11.61 -5.47 -0.75
C GLN A 145 -11.88 -4.15 0.01
N LYS A 146 -10.84 -3.38 0.35
CA LYS A 146 -10.99 -2.11 1.08
C LYS A 146 -11.18 -0.92 0.15
N LEU A 147 -10.66 -0.98 -1.06
CA LEU A 147 -10.84 0.05 -2.08
C LEU A 147 -12.16 -0.13 -2.84
N LEU A 148 -12.60 -1.36 -3.09
CA LEU A 148 -13.82 -1.65 -3.87
C LEU A 148 -15.12 -1.56 -3.07
N ASN A 149 -15.10 -1.78 -1.75
CA ASN A 149 -16.31 -1.68 -0.91
C ASN A 149 -16.74 -0.21 -0.64
N GLN A 150 -16.54 0.66 -1.64
CA GLN A 150 -16.83 2.09 -1.61
C GLN A 150 -17.75 2.54 -2.75
N ALA A 151 -18.24 1.57 -3.54
CA ALA A 151 -19.28 1.76 -4.54
C ALA A 151 -20.65 1.35 -3.98
#